data_AF-J9E7P0-F1
#
_entry.id   AF-J9E7P0-F1
#
_cell.length_a   1.000
_cell.length_b   1.000
_cell.length_c   1.000
_cell.angle_alpha   90.00
_cell.angle_beta   90.00
_cell.angle_gamma   90.00
#
_symmetry.space_group_name_H-M   'P 1'
#
loop_
_entity.id
_entity.type
_entity.pdbx_description
1 polymer ?
#
loop_
_entity_poly.entity_id
_entity_poly.type
_entity_poly.pdbx_seq_one_letter_code
_entity_poly.pdbx_strand_id
1 'polypeptide(L)'
;MFINCVILLSAAVVSTFAAGSIKNITVTGQVACSDRSQKDIEIELWERDTLDPDDLLNTTRTDKHGHFQIFGQQDEVNNIEPYLIIIHSCDDGVVNPVNLIFY
;
A
#
# COMPACT_ATOMS: atom_id res chain seq x y z
N MET A 1 -44.09 -34.57 12.28
CA MET A 1 -44.24 -33.55 11.21
C MET A 1 -43.64 -32.17 11.55
N PHE A 2 -42.95 -31.99 12.68
CA PHE A 2 -42.34 -30.70 13.08
C PHE A 2 -40.80 -30.65 12.94
N ILE A 3 -40.14 -31.81 12.79
CA ILE A 3 -38.66 -31.91 12.80
C ILE A 3 -38.06 -31.48 11.45
N ASN A 4 -38.73 -31.76 10.33
CA ASN A 4 -38.23 -31.42 8.99
C ASN A 4 -38.28 -29.92 8.67
N CYS A 5 -39.08 -29.14 9.42
CA CYS A 5 -39.21 -27.70 9.21
C CYS A 5 -38.05 -26.93 9.86
N VAL A 6 -37.51 -27.44 10.98
CA VAL A 6 -36.35 -26.85 11.66
C VAL A 6 -35.07 -27.02 10.83
N ILE A 7 -34.92 -28.16 10.14
CA ILE A 7 -33.76 -28.46 9.28
C ILE A 7 -33.74 -27.60 8.00
N LEU A 8 -34.92 -27.18 7.52
CA LEU A 8 -35.02 -26.28 6.36
C LEU A 8 -34.71 -24.81 6.69
N LEU A 9 -34.83 -24.41 7.96
CA LEU A 9 -34.47 -23.05 8.41
C LEU A 9 -32.96 -22.87 8.62
N SER A 10 -32.20 -23.95 8.82
CA SER A 10 -30.73 -23.88 8.98
C SER A 10 -29.96 -23.79 7.66
N ALA A 11 -30.62 -23.92 6.50
CA ALA A 11 -29.97 -23.87 5.19
C ALA A 11 -29.86 -22.45 4.59
N ALA A 12 -30.44 -21.43 5.23
CA ALA A 12 -30.16 -20.04 4.92
C ALA A 12 -28.85 -19.61 5.61
N VAL A 13 -27.75 -20.27 5.27
CA VAL A 13 -26.43 -19.70 5.54
C VAL A 13 -26.34 -18.49 4.62
N VAL A 14 -26.68 -17.32 5.16
CA VAL A 14 -26.44 -16.05 4.47
C VAL A 14 -24.93 -15.95 4.35
N SER A 15 -24.39 -16.37 3.22
CA SER A 15 -23.02 -16.05 2.84
C SER A 15 -23.00 -14.54 2.62
N THR A 16 -22.65 -13.79 3.65
CA THR A 16 -22.28 -12.39 3.51
C THR A 16 -20.98 -12.35 2.74
N PHE A 17 -21.06 -12.34 1.40
CA PHE A 17 -19.94 -11.90 0.59
C PHE A 17 -19.74 -10.42 0.94
N ALA A 18 -18.63 -10.12 1.61
CA ALA A 18 -18.21 -8.74 1.80
C ALA A 18 -17.89 -8.18 0.41
N ALA A 19 -18.73 -7.25 -0.07
CA ALA A 19 -18.52 -6.63 -1.36
C ALA A 19 -17.52 -5.49 -1.20
N GLY A 20 -16.38 -5.61 -1.88
CA GLY A 20 -15.39 -4.54 -2.01
C GLY A 20 -15.84 -3.44 -2.95
N SER A 21 -15.07 -2.36 -2.96
CA SER A 21 -15.14 -1.34 -4.01
C SER A 21 -13.72 -0.91 -4.40
N ILE A 22 -13.52 -0.62 -5.68
CA ILE A 22 -12.25 -0.07 -6.17
C ILE A 22 -12.01 1.30 -5.55
N LYS A 23 -10.87 1.45 -4.88
CA LYS A 23 -10.37 2.69 -4.31
C LYS A 23 -9.08 3.08 -5.00
N ASN A 24 -8.95 4.37 -5.29
CA ASN A 24 -7.84 4.91 -6.04
C ASN A 24 -7.07 5.89 -5.17
N ILE A 25 -5.74 5.87 -5.29
CA ILE A 25 -4.87 6.85 -4.66
C ILE A 25 -3.81 7.35 -5.64
N THR A 26 -3.51 8.65 -5.57
CA THR A 26 -2.36 9.25 -6.22
C THR A 26 -1.57 10.03 -5.18
N VAL A 27 -0.27 9.76 -5.09
CA VAL A 27 0.66 10.51 -4.24
C VAL A 27 1.64 11.25 -5.15
N THR A 28 1.80 12.55 -4.91
CA THR A 28 2.84 13.37 -5.51
C THR A 28 3.73 13.92 -4.40
N GLY A 29 5.02 14.01 -4.65
CA GLY A 29 5.96 14.49 -3.63
C GLY A 29 7.33 14.79 -4.19
N GLN A 30 8.23 15.19 -3.29
CA GLN A 30 9.64 15.44 -3.60
C GLN A 30 10.51 14.81 -2.52
N VAL A 31 11.54 14.07 -2.92
CA VAL A 31 12.56 13.53 -2.02
C VAL A 31 13.81 14.39 -2.05
N ALA A 32 14.26 14.80 -0.88
CA ALA A 32 15.51 15.53 -0.68
C ALA A 32 16.27 14.95 0.52
N CYS A 33 17.59 15.12 0.50
CA CYS A 33 18.48 14.84 1.63
C CYS A 33 19.16 16.15 2.00
N SER A 34 18.77 16.72 3.15
CA SER A 34 19.06 18.12 3.49
C SER A 34 18.58 19.07 2.38
N ASP A 35 19.47 19.87 1.81
CA ASP A 35 19.21 20.84 0.75
C ASP A 35 19.33 20.26 -0.68
N ARG A 36 19.59 18.94 -0.82
CA ARG A 36 19.83 18.30 -2.12
C ARG A 36 18.69 17.38 -2.52
N SER A 37 17.98 17.74 -3.59
CA SER A 37 17.04 16.84 -4.27
C SER A 37 17.70 15.52 -4.65
N GLN A 38 17.02 14.40 -4.41
CA GLN A 38 17.55 13.07 -4.67
C GLN A 38 16.90 12.49 -5.93
N LYS A 39 17.71 12.27 -6.97
CA LYS A 39 17.29 11.63 -8.22
C LYS A 39 17.35 10.12 -8.08
N ASP A 40 16.45 9.42 -8.78
CA ASP A 40 16.50 7.97 -8.95
C ASP A 40 16.36 7.22 -7.61
N ILE A 41 15.59 7.80 -6.69
CA ILE A 41 15.15 7.16 -5.45
C ILE A 41 13.90 6.35 -5.76
N GLU A 42 13.91 5.09 -5.36
CA GLU A 42 12.77 4.20 -5.52
C GLU A 42 11.72 4.47 -4.45
N ILE A 43 10.49 4.58 -4.90
CA ILE A 43 9.31 4.84 -4.08
C ILE A 43 8.32 3.73 -4.36
N GLU A 44 7.95 2.99 -3.34
CA GLU A 44 6.92 1.98 -3.40
C GLU A 44 5.67 2.49 -2.69
N LEU A 45 4.52 2.29 -3.30
CA LEU A 45 3.22 2.56 -2.71
C LEU A 45 2.60 1.24 -2.28
N TRP A 46 2.33 1.11 -1.00
CA TRP A 46 1.78 -0.07 -0.37
C TRP A 46 0.43 0.22 0.26
N GLU A 47 -0.36 -0.82 0.47
CA GLU A 47 -1.62 -0.86 1.19
C GLU A 47 -1.42 -1.75 2.42
N ARG A 48 -1.92 -1.33 3.59
CA ARG A 48 -1.90 -2.16 4.80
C ARG A 48 -3.19 -2.96 4.96
N ASP A 49 -3.01 -4.27 5.04
CA ASP A 49 -4.09 -5.21 5.28
C ASP A 49 -4.16 -5.67 6.74
N THR A 50 -5.38 -6.00 7.17
CA THR A 50 -5.61 -6.49 8.56
C THR A 50 -5.47 -8.00 8.69
N LEU A 51 -5.81 -8.76 7.64
CA LEU A 51 -5.98 -10.22 7.70
C LEU A 51 -5.09 -10.99 6.72
N ASP A 52 -4.47 -10.30 5.78
CA ASP A 52 -3.53 -10.78 4.78
C ASP A 52 -2.29 -9.86 4.73
N PRO A 53 -1.23 -10.25 4.01
CA PRO A 53 -0.04 -9.42 3.88
C PRO A 53 -0.32 -8.15 3.07
N ASP A 54 0.27 -7.03 3.51
CA ASP A 54 0.27 -5.74 2.82
C ASP A 54 0.56 -5.86 1.31
N ASP A 55 -0.22 -5.16 0.50
CA ASP A 55 -0.14 -5.21 -0.95
C ASP A 55 0.74 -4.10 -1.54
N LEU A 56 1.66 -4.46 -2.42
CA LEU A 56 2.39 -3.52 -3.25
C LEU A 56 1.48 -3.04 -4.40
N LEU A 57 1.02 -1.79 -4.33
CA LEU A 57 0.14 -1.22 -5.35
C LEU A 57 0.91 -0.75 -6.59
N ASN A 58 2.07 -0.12 -6.40
CA ASN A 58 2.91 0.36 -7.50
C ASN A 58 4.33 0.73 -7.03
N THR A 59 5.24 0.93 -7.99
CA THR A 59 6.59 1.47 -7.77
C THR A 59 6.86 2.60 -8.76
N THR A 60 7.55 3.65 -8.30
CA THR A 60 8.03 4.75 -9.14
C THR A 60 9.44 5.16 -8.73
N ARG A 61 10.04 6.07 -9.48
CA ARG A 61 11.35 6.67 -9.16
C ARG A 61 11.32 8.18 -9.27
N THR A 62 12.07 8.85 -8.41
CA THR A 62 12.16 10.31 -8.43
C THR A 62 12.91 10.83 -9.65
N ASP A 63 12.46 11.96 -10.19
CA ASP A 63 13.12 12.64 -11.31
C ASP A 63 14.41 13.36 -10.90
N LYS A 64 15.04 14.08 -11.84
CA LYS A 64 16.26 14.87 -11.59
C LYS A 64 16.12 15.98 -10.54
N HIS A 65 14.89 16.35 -10.20
CA HIS A 65 14.55 17.35 -9.19
C HIS A 65 13.98 16.70 -7.92
N GLY A 66 14.03 15.36 -7.81
CA GLY A 66 13.51 14.62 -6.68
C GLY A 66 11.99 14.43 -6.69
N HIS A 67 11.28 14.91 -7.72
CA HIS A 67 9.83 14.80 -7.77
C HIS A 67 9.40 13.39 -8.16
N PHE A 68 8.29 12.95 -7.59
CA PHE A 68 7.63 11.71 -7.99
C PHE A 68 6.11 11.89 -8.04
N GLN A 69 5.48 11.06 -8.86
CA GLN A 69 4.06 10.81 -8.86
C GLN A 69 3.86 9.29 -8.94
N ILE A 70 3.00 8.76 -8.07
CA ILE A 70 2.66 7.34 -8.03
C ILE A 70 1.16 7.19 -7.88
N PHE A 71 0.58 6.28 -8.67
CA PHE A 71 -0.83 5.94 -8.65
C PHE A 71 -0.98 4.47 -8.26
N GLY A 72 -1.93 4.17 -7.39
CA GLY A 72 -2.31 2.83 -7.01
C GLY A 72 -3.82 2.70 -6.92
N GLN A 73 -4.31 1.47 -7.02
CA GLN A 73 -5.70 1.13 -6.82
C GLN A 73 -5.81 -0.24 -6.14
N GLN A 74 -6.81 -0.42 -5.30
CA GLN A 74 -7.15 -1.70 -4.70
C GLN A 74 -8.66 -1.87 -4.58
N ASP A 75 -9.15 -3.11 -4.71
CA ASP A 75 -10.55 -3.46 -4.43
C ASP A 75 -10.70 -3.83 -2.95
N GLU A 76 -11.15 -2.86 -2.15
CA GLU A 76 -11.20 -2.99 -0.71
C GLU A 76 -12.63 -2.93 -0.16
N VAL A 77 -12.92 -3.76 0.84
CA VAL A 77 -14.19 -3.73 1.59
C VAL A 77 -14.20 -2.52 2.50
N ASN A 78 -13.09 -2.28 3.20
CA ASN A 78 -12.92 -1.15 4.10
C ASN A 78 -12.16 -0.03 3.40
N ASN A 79 -11.76 1.02 4.12
CA ASN A 79 -10.87 2.04 3.54
C ASN A 79 -9.47 1.48 3.33
N ILE A 80 -8.82 1.96 2.27
CA ILE A 80 -7.40 1.72 2.05
C ILE A 80 -6.58 2.40 3.15
N GLU A 81 -5.49 1.77 3.56
CA GLU A 81 -4.50 2.30 4.51
C GLU A 81 -3.12 2.47 3.84
N PRO A 82 -2.99 3.39 2.87
CA PRO A 82 -1.81 3.47 2.03
C PRO A 82 -0.59 4.06 2.76
N TYR A 83 0.59 3.54 2.45
CA TYR A 83 1.88 4.08 2.92
C TYR A 83 2.95 4.01 1.82
N LEU A 84 4.01 4.81 1.99
CA LEU A 84 5.16 4.79 1.08
C LEU A 84 6.37 4.14 1.74
N ILE A 85 7.07 3.29 1.00
CA ILE A 85 8.45 2.91 1.29
C ILE A 85 9.35 3.72 0.37
N ILE A 86 10.26 4.49 0.96
CA ILE A 86 11.23 5.34 0.25
C ILE A 86 12.61 4.71 0.44
N ILE A 87 13.15 4.12 -0.62
CA ILE A 87 14.43 3.41 -0.56
C ILE A 87 15.55 4.41 -0.81
N HIS A 88 16.12 4.94 0.27
CA HIS A 88 17.14 5.98 0.23
C HIS A 88 18.41 5.60 0.99
N SER A 89 19.46 6.38 0.77
CA SER A 89 20.71 6.28 1.53
C SER A 89 21.09 7.59 2.25
N CYS A 90 20.12 8.47 2.45
CA CYS A 90 20.26 9.65 3.30
C CYS A 90 20.27 9.24 4.78
N ASP A 91 21.34 9.60 5.49
CA ASP A 91 21.51 9.38 6.93
C ASP A 91 21.94 10.71 7.57
N ASP A 92 21.16 11.21 8.52
CA ASP A 92 21.35 12.52 9.16
C ASP A 92 21.63 13.68 8.17
N GLY A 93 20.99 13.65 6.99
CA GLY A 93 21.16 14.67 5.94
C GLY A 93 22.40 14.49 5.03
N VAL A 94 23.12 13.38 5.17
CA VAL A 94 24.28 12.99 4.35
C VAL A 94 23.93 11.79 3.48
N VAL A 95 24.24 11.86 2.18
CA VAL A 95 24.01 10.73 1.27
C VAL A 95 25.16 9.75 1.41
N ASN A 96 24.89 8.57 1.92
CA ASN A 96 25.86 7.49 2.08
C ASN A 96 25.73 6.52 0.90
N PRO A 97 26.69 6.41 -0.02
CA PRO A 97 26.58 5.52 -1.19
C PRO A 97 26.68 4.02 -0.83
N VAL A 98 26.87 3.69 0.45
CA VAL A 98 27.03 2.33 0.94
C VAL A 98 25.71 1.90 1.59
N ASN A 99 24.84 1.25 0.82
CA ASN A 99 23.75 0.44 1.35
C ASN A 99 24.34 -0.76 2.11
N LEU A 100 24.81 -0.56 3.34
CA LEU A 100 24.93 -1.64 4.29
C LEU A 100 23.55 -1.82 4.92
N ILE A 101 22.79 -2.73 4.33
CA ILE A 101 21.58 -3.28 4.91
C ILE A 101 21.99 -3.93 6.23
N PHE A 102 21.68 -3.30 7.36
CA PHE A 102 21.62 -3.99 8.64
C PHE A 102 20.21 -4.52 8.80
N TYR A 103 20.12 -5.84 8.93
CA TYR A 103 18.92 -6.60 9.25
C TYR A 103 18.37 -6.25 10.64
#